data_AF-C0B9T7-F1
#
_entry.id   AF-C0B9T7-F1
#
_cell.length_a   1.000
_cell.length_b   1.000
_cell.length_c   1.000
_cell.angle_alpha   90.00
_cell.angle_beta   90.00
_cell.angle_gamma   90.00
#
_symmetry.space_group_name_H-M   'P 1'
#
loop_
_entity.id
_entity.type
_entity.pdbx_description
1 polymer ?
#
loop_
_entity_poly.entity_id
_entity_poly.type
_entity_poly.pdbx_seq_one_letter_code
_entity_poly.pdbx_strand_id
1 'polypeptide(L)'
;MRLAGEENGFAGREENPVIKEYARHNRELRKVREFVCRRSVKSPFEIAFLKGYDQMYFWADRVLKILENMDLDSVFKEAEAENHMVHGDYNYHNLLVCQEGMAVTGFEHAHRDVQMEDLYYFLRKCMEKHHYDERLGYRMMRAYDSVNNLGKKERDYLAIRLAYPEKFWKITNSYYHSGKAWIPAKNVEKLSLSVAQTEEKKRFLRNLFAFQI
;
A
#
# COMPACT_ATOMS: atom_id res chain seq x y z
N MET A 1 5.90 -21.16 53.12
CA MET A 1 6.49 -19.85 52.78
C MET A 1 7.58 -20.08 51.72
N ARG A 2 7.22 -19.91 50.44
CA ARG A 2 8.15 -19.82 49.31
C ARG A 2 7.62 -18.73 48.41
N LEU A 3 8.50 -17.78 48.13
CA LEU A 3 8.28 -16.56 47.36
C LEU A 3 8.48 -16.81 45.87
N ALA A 4 7.86 -15.91 45.10
CA ALA A 4 8.17 -15.48 43.73
C ALA A 4 8.02 -16.55 42.64
N GLY A 5 7.12 -16.40 41.66
CA GLY A 5 6.85 -15.16 40.93
C GLY A 5 7.83 -15.03 39.77
N GLU A 6 7.93 -16.06 38.94
CA GLU A 6 8.44 -15.93 37.58
C GLU A 6 7.21 -15.81 36.68
N GLU A 7 6.67 -14.59 36.59
CA GLU A 7 5.82 -14.24 35.46
C GLU A 7 6.69 -14.35 34.21
N ASN A 8 6.33 -15.30 33.35
CA ASN A 8 6.86 -15.51 32.01
C ASN A 8 6.60 -14.26 31.14
N GLY A 9 7.37 -13.21 31.36
CA GLY A 9 7.37 -11.99 30.57
C GLY A 9 8.20 -12.15 29.29
N PHE A 10 7.78 -13.01 28.38
CA PHE A 10 8.27 -13.02 26.98
C PHE A 10 7.22 -13.59 26.01
N ALA A 11 5.95 -13.24 26.22
CA ALA A 11 4.94 -13.38 25.18
C ALA A 11 5.01 -12.16 24.24
N GLY A 12 5.33 -12.38 22.97
CA GLY A 12 4.94 -11.47 21.89
C GLY A 12 5.90 -10.34 21.53
N ARG A 13 6.27 -10.29 20.24
CA ARG A 13 5.63 -9.35 19.30
C ARG A 13 5.37 -10.11 18.01
N GLU A 14 4.12 -10.14 17.55
CA GLU A 14 3.88 -10.47 16.15
C GLU A 14 4.58 -9.41 15.29
N GLU A 15 5.30 -9.85 14.26
CA GLU A 15 5.92 -8.95 13.28
C GLU A 15 4.86 -8.01 12.70
N ASN A 16 5.16 -6.70 12.63
CA ASN A 16 4.23 -5.70 12.13
C ASN A 16 3.58 -6.16 10.81
N PRO A 17 2.24 -6.11 10.68
CA PRO A 17 1.55 -6.69 9.53
C PRO A 17 1.99 -6.08 8.20
N VAL A 18 2.34 -4.78 8.18
CA VAL A 18 2.81 -4.08 6.97
C VAL A 18 4.22 -4.53 6.58
N ILE A 19 5.12 -4.74 7.55
CA ILE A 19 6.46 -5.29 7.30
C ILE A 19 6.34 -6.69 6.68
N LYS A 20 5.54 -7.54 7.30
CA LYS A 20 5.29 -8.92 6.84
C LYS A 20 4.69 -8.94 5.43
N GLU A 21 3.74 -8.04 5.15
CA GLU A 21 3.13 -7.83 3.84
C GLU A 21 4.18 -7.47 2.78
N TYR A 22 4.99 -6.43 3.04
CA TYR A 22 5.95 -5.92 2.05
C TYR A 22 7.14 -6.87 1.85
N ALA A 23 7.59 -7.54 2.90
CA ALA A 23 8.59 -8.60 2.79
C ALA A 23 8.07 -9.76 1.93
N ARG A 24 6.79 -10.14 2.07
CA ARG A 24 6.14 -11.14 1.20
C ARG A 24 6.09 -10.66 -0.25
N HIS A 25 5.62 -9.45 -0.49
CA HIS A 25 5.52 -8.89 -1.84
C HIS A 25 6.89 -8.79 -2.53
N ASN A 26 7.95 -8.41 -1.81
CA ASN A 26 9.32 -8.40 -2.34
C ASN A 26 9.82 -9.81 -2.68
N ARG A 27 9.48 -10.83 -1.87
CA ARG A 27 9.78 -12.24 -2.22
C ARG A 27 9.05 -12.68 -3.49
N GLU A 28 7.78 -12.29 -3.64
CA GLU A 28 6.99 -12.62 -4.83
C GLU A 28 7.55 -11.95 -6.09
N LEU A 29 7.94 -10.68 -6.04
CA LEU A 29 8.61 -10.01 -7.16
C LEU A 29 9.86 -10.76 -7.63
N ARG A 30 10.69 -11.23 -6.69
CA ARG A 30 11.87 -12.05 -7.02
C ARG A 30 11.50 -13.36 -7.71
N LYS A 31 10.48 -14.06 -7.20
CA LYS A 31 9.97 -15.30 -7.82
C LYS A 31 9.50 -15.05 -9.25
N VAL A 32 8.76 -13.96 -9.49
CA VAL A 32 8.32 -13.62 -10.86
C VAL A 32 9.52 -13.32 -11.77
N ARG A 33 10.54 -12.62 -11.27
CA ARG A 33 11.78 -12.40 -12.04
C ARG A 33 12.48 -13.70 -12.41
N GLU A 34 12.67 -14.60 -11.46
CA GLU A 34 13.28 -15.91 -11.72
C GLU A 34 12.49 -16.69 -12.78
N PHE A 35 11.17 -16.70 -12.68
CA PHE A 35 10.29 -17.33 -13.65
C PHE A 35 10.44 -16.73 -15.06
N VAL A 36 10.38 -15.40 -15.18
CA VAL A 36 10.48 -14.71 -16.47
C VAL A 36 11.88 -14.87 -17.10
N CYS A 37 12.94 -14.84 -16.29
CA CYS A 37 14.31 -15.00 -16.78
C CYS A 37 14.58 -16.39 -17.37
N ARG A 38 13.94 -17.44 -16.83
CA ARG A 38 14.09 -18.83 -17.32
C ARG A 38 13.44 -19.08 -18.68
N ARG A 39 12.54 -18.19 -19.14
CA ARG A 39 11.86 -18.35 -20.43
C ARG A 39 12.74 -17.88 -21.60
N SER A 40 12.87 -18.76 -22.60
CA SER A 40 13.62 -18.51 -23.83
C SER A 40 12.98 -17.40 -24.67
N VAL A 41 11.68 -17.51 -24.92
CA VAL A 41 10.87 -16.50 -25.62
C VAL A 41 10.05 -15.72 -24.62
N LYS A 42 10.17 -14.39 -24.68
CA LYS A 42 9.51 -13.46 -23.75
C LYS A 42 8.33 -12.79 -24.43
N SER A 43 7.20 -12.77 -23.74
CA SER A 43 6.00 -12.02 -24.15
C SER A 43 6.21 -10.50 -24.00
N PRO A 44 5.38 -9.67 -24.64
CA PRO A 44 5.43 -8.22 -24.45
C PRO A 44 5.34 -7.77 -22.98
N PHE A 45 4.54 -8.48 -22.18
CA PHE A 45 4.43 -8.23 -20.74
C PHE A 45 5.76 -8.47 -20.02
N GLU A 46 6.41 -9.61 -20.31
CA GLU A 46 7.67 -10.01 -19.68
C GLU A 46 8.81 -9.06 -20.04
N ILE A 47 8.83 -8.58 -21.29
CA ILE A 47 9.78 -7.56 -21.74
C ILE A 47 9.55 -6.26 -20.95
N ALA A 48 8.30 -5.79 -20.83
CA ALA A 48 7.96 -4.59 -20.07
C ALA A 48 8.29 -4.73 -18.58
N PHE A 49 8.01 -5.89 -17.99
CA PHE A 49 8.36 -6.23 -16.61
C PHE A 49 9.86 -6.16 -16.37
N LEU A 50 10.68 -6.83 -17.20
CA LEU A 50 12.14 -6.81 -17.04
C LEU A 50 12.72 -5.40 -17.18
N LYS A 51 12.19 -4.58 -18.09
CA LYS A 51 12.61 -3.18 -18.25
C LYS A 51 12.38 -2.34 -17.00
N GLY A 52 11.28 -2.57 -16.28
CA GLY A 52 10.94 -1.83 -15.06
C GLY A 52 11.43 -2.47 -13.76
N TYR A 53 11.80 -3.75 -13.78
CA TYR A 53 12.00 -4.53 -12.56
C TYR A 53 13.04 -3.93 -11.62
N ASP A 54 14.24 -3.64 -12.12
CA ASP A 54 15.34 -3.25 -11.23
C ASP A 54 15.03 -1.93 -10.49
N GLN A 55 14.44 -0.96 -11.20
CA GLN A 55 13.97 0.29 -10.60
C GLN A 55 12.90 0.05 -9.54
N MET A 56 11.86 -0.72 -9.88
CA MET A 56 10.72 -0.92 -8.99
C MET A 56 11.06 -1.80 -7.80
N TYR A 57 11.93 -2.79 -7.97
CA TYR A 57 12.41 -3.64 -6.88
C TYR A 57 13.34 -2.87 -5.94
N PHE A 58 14.28 -2.08 -6.48
CA PHE A 58 15.11 -1.20 -5.66
C PHE A 58 14.25 -0.28 -4.79
N TRP A 59 13.22 0.34 -5.39
CA TRP A 59 12.26 1.18 -4.69
C TRP A 59 11.50 0.41 -3.60
N ALA A 60 10.97 -0.79 -3.91
CA ALA A 60 10.26 -1.63 -2.96
C ALA A 60 11.13 -2.09 -1.77
N ASP A 61 12.39 -2.41 -2.03
CA ASP A 61 13.39 -2.80 -1.03
C ASP A 61 13.75 -1.62 -0.11
N ARG A 62 13.88 -0.41 -0.68
CA ARG A 62 14.08 0.82 0.10
C ARG A 62 12.89 1.12 1.00
N VAL A 63 11.67 1.03 0.48
CA VAL A 63 10.44 1.19 1.28
C VAL A 63 10.43 0.24 2.47
N LEU A 64 10.73 -1.06 2.24
CA LEU A 64 10.79 -2.04 3.32
C LEU A 64 11.84 -1.69 4.37
N LYS A 65 13.05 -1.29 3.96
CA LYS A 65 14.11 -0.87 4.89
C LYS A 65 13.73 0.35 5.72
N ILE A 66 13.05 1.34 5.13
CA ILE A 66 12.59 2.51 5.89
C ILE A 66 11.52 2.06 6.89
N LEU A 67 10.57 1.22 6.45
CA LEU A 67 9.50 0.68 7.28
C LEU A 67 10.03 -0.11 8.49
N GLU A 68 11.06 -0.94 8.30
CA GLU A 68 11.72 -1.70 9.38
C GLU A 68 12.36 -0.80 10.46
N ASN A 69 12.63 0.47 10.14
CA ASN A 69 13.19 1.46 11.07
C ASN A 69 12.16 2.47 11.59
N MET A 70 10.88 2.33 11.21
CA MET A 70 9.79 3.19 11.69
C MET A 70 9.00 2.54 12.82
N ASP A 71 8.57 3.33 13.81
CA ASP A 71 7.65 2.87 14.86
C ASP A 71 6.20 2.88 14.37
N LEU A 72 5.88 1.91 13.51
CA LEU A 72 4.52 1.75 13.00
C LEU A 72 3.61 1.02 14.01
N ASP A 73 4.19 0.22 14.92
CA ASP A 73 3.45 -0.52 15.95
C ASP A 73 2.62 0.40 16.84
N SER A 74 3.11 1.62 17.09
CA SER A 74 2.38 2.60 17.88
C SER A 74 1.01 2.96 17.30
N VAL A 75 0.87 3.00 15.97
CA VAL A 75 -0.40 3.34 15.28
C VAL A 75 -1.42 2.21 15.45
N PHE A 76 -0.98 0.95 15.36
CA PHE A 76 -1.86 -0.21 15.56
C PHE A 76 -2.34 -0.32 17.01
N LYS A 77 -1.45 -0.08 17.98
CA LYS A 77 -1.82 -0.10 19.42
C LYS A 77 -2.83 0.98 19.78
N GLU A 78 -2.67 2.17 19.19
CA GLU A 78 -3.60 3.29 19.38
C GLU A 78 -4.97 2.96 18.79
N ALA A 79 -5.01 2.45 17.56
CA ALA A 79 -6.24 1.99 16.91
C ALA A 79 -6.96 0.88 17.70
N GLU A 80 -6.21 -0.08 18.26
CA GLU A 80 -6.75 -1.14 19.11
C GLU A 80 -7.31 -0.59 20.42
N ALA A 81 -6.56 0.26 21.13
CA ALA A 81 -6.96 0.85 22.41
C ALA A 81 -8.22 1.72 22.26
N GLU A 82 -8.33 2.46 21.17
CA GLU A 82 -9.46 3.35 20.87
C GLU A 82 -10.61 2.64 20.13
N ASN A 83 -10.49 1.34 19.86
CA ASN A 83 -11.46 0.54 19.10
C ASN A 83 -11.84 1.18 17.75
N HIS A 84 -10.83 1.67 17.02
CA HIS A 84 -11.03 2.19 15.67
C HIS A 84 -11.64 1.12 14.76
N MET A 85 -12.52 1.57 13.88
CA MET A 85 -13.20 0.72 12.90
C MET A 85 -12.85 1.22 11.50
N VAL A 86 -12.60 0.27 10.61
CA VAL A 86 -12.46 0.49 9.17
C VAL A 86 -13.60 -0.19 8.43
N HIS A 87 -13.92 0.35 7.26
CA HIS A 87 -14.81 -0.28 6.30
C HIS A 87 -14.15 -1.51 5.65
N GLY A 88 -12.84 -1.46 5.41
CA GLY A 88 -12.07 -2.57 4.82
C GLY A 88 -12.25 -2.74 3.30
N ASP A 89 -13.11 -1.93 2.68
CA ASP A 89 -13.30 -1.85 1.22
C ASP A 89 -13.90 -0.49 0.83
N TYR A 90 -13.27 0.60 1.27
CA TYR A 90 -13.76 1.96 1.03
C TYR A 90 -13.53 2.39 -0.44
N ASN A 91 -14.28 1.80 -1.35
CA ASN A 91 -14.21 2.00 -2.80
C ASN A 91 -15.43 2.78 -3.33
N TYR A 92 -15.36 3.29 -4.57
CA TYR A 92 -16.42 4.13 -5.14
C TYR A 92 -17.76 3.40 -5.40
N HIS A 93 -17.78 2.06 -5.49
CA HIS A 93 -19.02 1.29 -5.57
C HIS A 93 -19.78 1.30 -4.25
N ASN A 94 -19.08 1.53 -3.15
CA ASN A 94 -19.61 1.61 -1.79
C ASN A 94 -19.95 3.05 -1.39
N LEU A 95 -19.81 4.03 -2.29
CA LEU A 95 -20.14 5.43 -2.05
C LEU A 95 -21.35 5.85 -2.88
N LEU A 96 -22.41 6.29 -2.20
CA LEU A 96 -23.64 6.77 -2.82
C LEU A 96 -23.75 8.28 -2.64
N VAL A 97 -24.02 8.98 -3.74
CA VAL A 97 -24.37 10.41 -3.72
C VAL A 97 -25.88 10.52 -3.57
N CYS A 98 -26.32 11.04 -2.43
CA CYS A 98 -27.72 11.26 -2.09
C CYS A 98 -28.06 12.76 -2.16
N GLN A 99 -29.35 13.10 -2.09
CA GLN A 99 -29.79 14.50 -2.08
C GLN A 99 -29.22 15.30 -0.89
N GLU A 100 -29.09 14.66 0.27
CA GLU A 100 -28.65 15.28 1.53
C GLU A 100 -27.16 15.10 1.82
N GLY A 101 -26.41 14.42 0.94
CA GLY A 101 -24.98 14.17 1.15
C GLY A 101 -24.50 12.83 0.63
N MET A 102 -23.57 12.22 1.35
CA MET A 102 -22.96 10.94 0.98
C MET A 102 -23.44 9.83 1.91
N ALA A 103 -23.72 8.65 1.36
CA ALA A 103 -23.92 7.43 2.14
C ALA A 103 -22.85 6.39 1.77
N VAL A 104 -22.49 5.56 2.75
CA VAL A 104 -21.53 4.46 2.59
C VAL A 104 -22.28 3.13 2.77
N THR A 105 -21.99 2.15 1.94
CA THR A 105 -22.62 0.80 1.95
C THR A 105 -21.56 -0.30 1.84
N GLY A 106 -21.92 -1.57 2.08
CA GLY A 106 -20.98 -2.68 1.85
C GLY A 106 -20.04 -2.97 3.03
N PHE A 107 -20.53 -2.87 4.26
CA PHE A 107 -19.78 -3.10 5.50
C PHE A 107 -19.42 -4.57 5.79
N GLU A 108 -19.46 -5.45 4.79
CA GLU A 108 -19.18 -6.89 4.92
C GLU A 108 -17.73 -7.17 5.34
N HIS A 109 -16.83 -6.23 5.05
CA HIS A 109 -15.42 -6.28 5.40
C HIS A 109 -15.04 -5.34 6.55
N ALA A 110 -16.03 -4.78 7.25
CA ALA A 110 -15.76 -3.87 8.34
C ALA A 110 -15.18 -4.61 9.55
N HIS A 111 -14.08 -4.10 10.09
CA HIS A 111 -13.36 -4.69 11.22
C HIS A 111 -12.57 -3.63 11.98
N ARG A 112 -11.95 -4.03 13.08
CA ARG A 112 -11.05 -3.16 13.84
C ARG A 112 -9.69 -3.12 13.17
N ASP A 113 -9.25 -1.93 12.82
CA ASP A 113 -7.93 -1.68 12.26
C ASP A 113 -7.61 -0.18 12.33
N VAL A 114 -6.44 0.20 11.85
CA VAL A 114 -6.00 1.59 11.69
C VAL A 114 -6.87 2.29 10.65
N GLN A 115 -7.55 3.39 11.04
CA GLN A 115 -8.42 4.18 10.15
C GLN A 115 -7.71 4.65 8.87
N MET A 116 -6.39 4.81 8.93
CA MET A 116 -5.55 5.18 7.79
C MET A 116 -5.54 4.13 6.67
N GLU A 117 -5.94 2.87 6.90
CA GLU A 117 -6.07 1.87 5.83
C GLU A 117 -7.12 2.28 4.79
N ASP A 118 -8.31 2.71 5.21
CA ASP A 118 -9.36 3.18 4.29
C ASP A 118 -8.94 4.47 3.58
N LEU A 119 -8.36 5.42 4.32
CA LEU A 119 -7.87 6.68 3.75
C LEU A 119 -6.74 6.44 2.74
N TYR A 120 -5.79 5.57 3.08
CA TYR A 120 -4.72 5.11 2.20
C TYR A 120 -5.30 4.52 0.91
N TYR A 121 -6.23 3.57 1.05
CA TYR A 121 -6.82 2.91 -0.10
C TYR A 121 -7.50 3.90 -1.04
N PHE A 122 -8.31 4.81 -0.49
CA PHE A 122 -8.96 5.87 -1.24
C PHE A 122 -7.97 6.82 -1.91
N LEU A 123 -7.01 7.38 -1.16
CA LEU A 123 -5.95 8.26 -1.67
C LEU A 123 -5.17 7.62 -2.80
N ARG A 124 -4.71 6.38 -2.61
CA ARG A 124 -3.93 5.67 -3.63
C ARG A 124 -4.70 5.54 -4.93
N LYS A 125 -5.97 5.10 -4.87
CA LYS A 125 -6.81 4.92 -6.06
C LYS A 125 -7.04 6.24 -6.80
N CYS A 126 -7.33 7.31 -6.06
CA CYS A 126 -7.47 8.65 -6.65
C CYS A 126 -6.15 9.10 -7.29
N MET A 127 -5.02 8.97 -6.60
CA MET A 127 -3.75 9.48 -7.09
C MET A 127 -3.20 8.71 -8.28
N GLU A 128 -3.40 7.39 -8.34
CA GLU A 128 -3.08 6.60 -9.53
C GLU A 128 -3.88 7.04 -10.78
N LYS A 129 -5.15 7.45 -10.59
CA LYS A 129 -6.02 7.92 -11.68
C LYS A 129 -5.70 9.34 -12.12
N HIS A 130 -5.22 10.18 -11.21
CA HIS A 130 -4.98 11.60 -11.42
C HIS A 130 -3.49 11.96 -11.47
N HIS A 131 -2.62 11.04 -11.90
CA HIS A 131 -1.19 11.30 -12.13
C HIS A 131 -0.48 11.95 -10.93
N TYR A 132 -0.86 11.53 -9.71
CA TYR A 132 -0.33 12.07 -8.46
C TYR A 132 -0.40 13.61 -8.38
N ASP A 133 -1.49 14.21 -8.87
CA ASP A 133 -1.74 15.65 -8.76
C ASP A 133 -1.69 16.13 -7.29
N GLU A 134 -0.69 16.94 -7.00
CA GLU A 134 -0.38 17.39 -5.63
C GLU A 134 -1.48 18.28 -5.05
N ARG A 135 -2.14 19.08 -5.88
CA ARG A 135 -3.22 19.97 -5.44
C ARG A 135 -4.44 19.15 -5.04
N LEU A 136 -4.78 18.11 -5.80
CA LEU A 136 -5.85 17.18 -5.48
C LEU A 136 -5.53 16.45 -4.18
N GLY A 137 -4.34 15.86 -4.04
CA GLY A 137 -3.95 15.16 -2.82
C GLY A 137 -3.94 16.08 -1.58
N TYR A 138 -3.47 17.32 -1.71
CA TYR A 138 -3.54 18.31 -0.63
C TYR A 138 -4.98 18.60 -0.20
N ARG A 139 -5.91 18.78 -1.16
CA ARG A 139 -7.33 18.99 -0.83
C ARG A 139 -7.94 17.77 -0.14
N MET A 140 -7.61 16.56 -0.59
CA MET A 140 -8.11 15.32 0.02
C MET A 140 -7.61 15.17 1.46
N MET A 141 -6.31 15.37 1.68
CA MET A 141 -5.72 15.34 3.02
C MET A 141 -6.35 16.41 3.92
N ARG A 142 -6.48 17.65 3.45
CA ARG A 142 -7.09 18.74 4.22
C ARG A 142 -8.56 18.45 4.56
N ALA A 143 -9.32 17.86 3.65
CA ALA A 143 -10.71 17.51 3.90
C ALA A 143 -10.84 16.49 5.04
N TYR A 144 -10.00 15.45 5.03
CA TYR A 144 -9.96 14.47 6.12
C TYR A 144 -9.50 15.12 7.44
N ASP A 145 -8.37 15.84 7.40
CA ASP A 145 -7.74 16.53 8.54
C ASP A 145 -8.68 17.53 9.23
N SER A 146 -9.62 18.12 8.49
CA SER A 146 -10.61 19.06 9.04
C SER A 146 -11.67 18.42 9.94
N VAL A 147 -11.83 17.10 9.87
CA VAL A 147 -12.79 16.33 10.68
C VAL A 147 -12.04 15.44 11.69
N ASN A 148 -10.97 14.78 11.24
CA ASN A 148 -10.11 13.96 12.07
C ASN A 148 -8.65 14.38 11.89
N ASN A 149 -8.08 15.03 12.91
CA ASN A 149 -6.77 15.67 12.84
C ASN A 149 -5.66 14.63 12.67
N LEU A 150 -4.93 14.69 11.56
CA LEU A 150 -3.87 13.76 11.23
C LEU A 150 -2.56 14.15 11.91
N GLY A 151 -2.20 13.41 12.95
CA GLY A 151 -0.92 13.48 13.62
C GLY A 151 0.24 12.98 12.76
N LYS A 152 1.46 13.15 13.28
CA LYS A 152 2.69 12.74 12.57
C LYS A 152 2.70 11.25 12.23
N LYS A 153 2.30 10.38 13.17
CA LYS A 153 2.35 8.92 13.00
C LYS A 153 1.42 8.44 11.88
N GLU A 154 0.22 9.00 11.80
CA GLU A 154 -0.75 8.68 10.75
C GLU A 154 -0.27 9.17 9.38
N ARG A 155 0.36 10.35 9.32
CA ARG A 155 0.98 10.86 8.10
C ARG A 155 2.17 10.01 7.65
N ASP A 156 3.02 9.55 8.58
CA ASP A 156 4.11 8.62 8.29
C ASP A 156 3.57 7.27 7.79
N TYR A 157 2.51 6.76 8.42
CA TYR A 157 1.79 5.56 7.98
C TYR A 157 1.27 5.71 6.55
N LEU A 158 0.55 6.79 6.24
CA LEU A 158 0.06 7.06 4.89
C LEU A 158 1.20 7.17 3.87
N ALA A 159 2.28 7.87 4.24
CA ALA A 159 3.44 8.07 3.38
C ALA A 159 4.08 6.74 2.99
N ILE A 160 4.33 5.84 3.97
CA ILE A 160 4.98 4.56 3.68
C ILE A 160 4.05 3.61 2.89
N ARG A 161 2.75 3.64 3.19
CA ARG A 161 1.77 2.84 2.43
C ARG A 161 1.67 3.31 0.99
N LEU A 162 1.59 4.62 0.76
CA LEU A 162 1.57 5.23 -0.58
C LEU A 162 2.88 5.03 -1.34
N ALA A 163 4.00 4.96 -0.62
CA ALA A 163 5.31 4.76 -1.19
C ALA A 163 5.47 3.39 -1.85
N TYR A 164 4.98 2.32 -1.24
CA TYR A 164 5.16 0.97 -1.78
C TYR A 164 4.64 0.86 -3.23
N PRO A 165 5.35 0.15 -4.14
CA PRO A 165 4.94 0.02 -5.54
C PRO A 165 3.82 -1.04 -5.72
N GLU A 166 2.74 -0.91 -4.96
CA GLU A 166 1.65 -1.90 -4.88
C GLU A 166 1.05 -2.22 -6.25
N LYS A 167 0.81 -1.22 -7.11
CA LYS A 167 0.25 -1.41 -8.45
C LYS A 167 1.14 -2.29 -9.32
N PHE A 168 2.45 -2.05 -9.30
CA PHE A 168 3.43 -2.85 -10.05
C PHE A 168 3.47 -4.29 -9.53
N TRP A 169 3.51 -4.48 -8.21
CA TRP A 169 3.43 -5.79 -7.58
C TRP A 169 2.13 -6.52 -7.93
N LYS A 170 0.96 -5.88 -7.79
CA LYS A 170 -0.36 -6.50 -8.08
C LYS A 170 -0.46 -6.99 -9.52
N ILE A 171 -0.03 -6.18 -10.50
CA ILE A 171 -0.08 -6.55 -11.92
C ILE A 171 0.86 -7.73 -12.19
N THR A 172 2.07 -7.67 -11.66
CA THR A 172 3.11 -8.72 -11.80
C THR A 172 2.67 -10.03 -11.14
N ASN A 173 2.13 -9.96 -9.93
CA ASN A 173 1.69 -11.11 -9.17
C ASN A 173 0.45 -11.76 -9.80
N SER A 174 -0.47 -10.94 -10.33
CA SER A 174 -1.61 -11.43 -11.11
C SER A 174 -1.15 -12.17 -12.37
N TYR A 175 -0.14 -11.64 -13.09
CA TYR A 175 0.44 -12.33 -14.24
C TYR A 175 0.96 -13.73 -13.85
N TYR A 176 1.78 -13.81 -12.82
CA TYR A 176 2.41 -15.05 -12.35
C TYR A 176 1.38 -16.15 -12.00
N HIS A 177 0.27 -15.77 -11.36
CA HIS A 177 -0.77 -16.72 -10.96
C HIS A 177 -1.84 -16.97 -12.02
N SER A 178 -1.92 -16.16 -13.08
CA SER A 178 -3.01 -16.26 -14.05
C SER A 178 -2.98 -17.55 -14.87
N GLY A 179 -1.81 -18.17 -15.06
CA GLY A 179 -1.64 -19.34 -15.93
C GLY A 179 -2.04 -19.12 -17.38
N LYS A 180 -2.34 -17.88 -17.79
CA LYS A 180 -2.92 -17.58 -19.10
C LYS A 180 -1.84 -17.66 -20.18
N ALA A 181 -2.13 -18.43 -21.24
CA ALA A 181 -1.32 -18.43 -22.45
C ALA A 181 -1.31 -17.06 -23.16
N TRP A 182 -2.35 -16.24 -22.93
CA TRP A 182 -2.50 -14.92 -23.51
C TRP A 182 -2.71 -13.83 -22.46
N ILE A 183 -1.93 -12.75 -22.57
CA ILE A 183 -1.99 -11.59 -21.68
C ILE A 183 -2.63 -10.44 -22.46
N PRO A 184 -3.70 -9.82 -21.94
CA PRO A 184 -4.28 -8.64 -22.57
C PRO A 184 -3.27 -7.49 -22.69
N ALA A 185 -3.23 -6.80 -23.84
CA ALA A 185 -2.38 -5.63 -24.05
C ALA A 185 -2.56 -4.55 -22.97
N LYS A 186 -3.79 -4.38 -22.48
CA LYS A 186 -4.13 -3.48 -21.37
C LYS A 186 -3.35 -3.77 -20.08
N ASN A 187 -2.93 -5.01 -19.83
CA ASN A 187 -2.10 -5.32 -18.66
C ASN A 187 -0.66 -4.86 -18.85
N VAL A 188 -0.14 -4.91 -20.08
CA VAL A 188 1.18 -4.36 -20.43
C VAL A 188 1.16 -2.84 -20.25
N GLU A 189 0.14 -2.16 -20.77
CA GLU A 189 -0.05 -0.71 -20.58
C GLU A 189 -0.11 -0.31 -19.10
N LYS A 190 -0.91 -1.02 -18.30
CA LYS A 190 -1.01 -0.77 -16.86
C LYS A 190 0.33 -0.95 -16.14
N LEU A 191 1.11 -1.95 -16.53
CA LEU A 191 2.44 -2.21 -15.96
C LEU A 191 3.39 -1.06 -16.31
N SER A 192 3.51 -0.72 -17.59
CA SER A 192 4.36 0.37 -18.06
C SER A 192 3.97 1.70 -17.42
N LEU A 193 2.67 1.99 -17.31
CA LEU A 193 2.17 3.18 -16.63
C LEU A 193 2.58 3.21 -15.15
N SER A 194 2.53 2.08 -14.44
CA SER A 194 2.93 2.01 -13.03
C SER A 194 4.42 2.33 -12.82
N VAL A 195 5.28 2.02 -13.79
CA VAL A 195 6.70 2.39 -13.78
C VAL A 195 6.87 3.87 -14.11
N ALA A 196 6.19 4.35 -15.17
CA ALA A 196 6.30 5.74 -15.63
C ALA A 196 5.82 6.76 -14.58
N GLN A 197 4.77 6.44 -13.81
CA GLN A 197 4.23 7.31 -12.76
C GLN A 197 5.13 7.37 -11.50
N THR A 198 6.24 6.63 -11.44
CA THR A 198 7.11 6.57 -10.24
C THR A 198 7.71 7.94 -9.88
N GLU A 199 8.10 8.75 -10.87
CA GLU A 199 8.66 10.08 -10.61
C GLU A 199 7.61 11.08 -10.12
N GLU A 200 6.37 10.98 -10.63
CA GLU A 200 5.24 11.77 -10.14
C GLU A 200 4.91 11.39 -8.68
N LYS A 201 4.87 10.09 -8.37
CA LYS A 201 4.69 9.58 -7.01
C LYS A 201 5.80 10.07 -6.07
N LYS A 202 7.07 10.02 -6.48
CA LYS A 202 8.21 10.54 -5.70
C LYS A 202 8.03 12.00 -5.32
N ARG A 203 7.69 12.83 -6.32
CA ARG A 203 7.47 14.26 -6.11
C ARG A 203 6.30 14.51 -5.16
N PHE A 204 5.21 13.77 -5.35
CA PHE A 204 4.04 13.82 -4.47
C PHE A 204 4.37 13.48 -3.02
N LEU A 205 5.08 12.38 -2.77
CA LEU A 205 5.49 11.96 -1.42
C LEU A 205 6.39 13.00 -0.75
N ARG A 206 7.37 13.53 -1.50
CA ARG A 206 8.28 14.56 -1.01
C ARG A 206 7.54 15.84 -0.64
N ASN A 207 6.63 16.30 -1.50
CA ASN A 207 5.99 17.61 -1.33
C ASN A 207 4.86 17.57 -0.29
N LEU A 208 4.11 16.46 -0.20
CA LEU A 208 2.96 16.36 0.70
C LEU A 208 3.30 15.76 2.07
N PHE A 209 4.28 14.86 2.13
CA PHE A 209 4.63 14.13 3.35
C PHE A 209 6.06 14.37 3.83
N ALA A 210 6.86 15.20 3.13
CA ALA A 210 8.30 15.33 3.37
C ALA A 210 9.05 13.98 3.35
N PHE A 211 8.52 13.01 2.60
CA PHE A 211 8.99 11.63 2.57
C PHE A 211 9.86 11.37 1.33
N GLN A 212 11.06 10.80 1.54
CA GLN A 212 12.04 10.53 0.48
C GLN A 212 12.50 9.07 0.51
N ILE A 213 12.82 8.54 -0.67
CA ILE A 213 13.24 7.15 -0.90
C ILE A 213 14.50 7.13 -1.76
#